data_AF-A0A3M1R8G3-F1
#
_entry.id   AF-A0A3M1R8G3-F1
#
_cell.length_a   1.000
_cell.length_b   1.000
_cell.length_c   1.000
_cell.angle_alpha   90.00
_cell.angle_beta   90.00
_cell.angle_gamma   90.00
#
_symmetry.space_group_name_H-M   'P 1'
#
loop_
_entity.id
_entity.type
_entity.pdbx_description
1 polymer ?
#
loop_
_entity_poly.entity_id
_entity_poly.type
_entity_poly.pdbx_seq_one_letter_code
_entity_poly.pdbx_strand_id
1 'polypeptide(L)'
;LAVAKERRQQVHRQLEHARTIQSQIEQLESVVGEVPEAVPPETLEAARQAVEEARRRHEAAIGSERARQLAAQAKEHREAADDSRRVAESLRNSAHATDDVLSDLVGRVTSRLRVEEGRLVCDTDRGAEPFSELSPGERWRIALEIAAEQVGEGGLVTVPQEAWEALDPVNRAEVAEIARSVGVVILTAEADAQEQIAAEVV
;
A
#
# COMPACT_ATOMS: atom_id res chain seq x y z
N LEU A 1 2.35 70.96 76.40
CA LEU A 1 3.02 71.54 75.20
C LEU A 1 3.07 70.57 74.01
N ALA A 2 3.38 69.27 74.20
CA ALA A 2 3.41 68.27 73.11
C ALA A 2 2.07 68.10 72.35
N VAL A 3 0.95 67.95 73.07
CA VAL A 3 -0.39 67.75 72.49
C VAL A 3 -0.85 68.92 71.59
N ALA A 4 -0.47 70.16 71.93
CA ALA A 4 -0.79 71.34 71.11
C ALA A 4 0.03 71.38 69.81
N LYS A 5 1.27 70.90 69.84
CA LYS A 5 2.16 70.81 68.66
C LYS A 5 1.68 69.73 67.69
N GLU A 6 1.22 68.59 68.22
CA GLU A 6 0.68 67.48 67.46
C GLU A 6 -0.66 67.85 66.78
N ARG A 7 -1.57 68.52 67.50
CA ARG A 7 -2.80 69.09 66.90
C ARG A 7 -2.48 70.10 65.80
N ARG A 8 -1.49 70.98 65.99
CA ARG A 8 -1.06 71.93 64.95
C ARG A 8 -0.52 71.23 63.71
N GLN A 9 0.27 70.17 63.88
CA GLN A 9 0.77 69.35 62.77
C GLN A 9 -0.34 68.55 62.07
N GLN A 10 -1.35 68.09 62.80
CA GLN A 10 -2.51 67.42 62.23
C GLN A 10 -3.36 68.38 61.41
N VAL A 11 -3.67 69.57 61.94
CA VAL A 11 -4.39 70.63 61.22
C VAL A 11 -3.61 71.06 59.98
N HIS A 12 -2.29 71.21 60.07
CA HIS A 12 -1.47 71.57 58.92
C HIS A 12 -1.49 70.50 57.83
N ARG A 13 -1.41 69.20 58.19
CA ARG A 13 -1.57 68.09 57.24
C ARG A 13 -2.95 68.06 56.59
N GLN A 14 -4.01 68.33 57.36
CA GLN A 14 -5.37 68.43 56.82
C GLN A 14 -5.50 69.60 55.84
N LEU A 15 -4.84 70.73 56.11
CA LEU A 15 -4.84 71.92 55.25
C LEU A 15 -4.08 71.67 53.94
N GLU A 16 -2.91 71.03 54.00
CA GLU A 16 -2.15 70.62 52.81
C GLU A 16 -2.90 69.56 51.97
N HIS A 17 -3.56 68.62 52.64
CA HIS A 17 -4.41 67.63 51.96
C HIS A 17 -5.62 68.28 51.28
N ALA A 18 -6.30 69.22 51.94
CA ALA A 18 -7.40 69.97 51.36
C ALA A 18 -6.96 70.80 50.14
N ARG A 19 -5.78 71.43 50.19
CA ARG A 19 -5.18 72.15 49.05
C ARG A 19 -4.88 71.22 47.87
N THR A 20 -4.38 70.03 48.15
CA THR A 20 -4.09 69.02 47.12
C THR A 20 -5.38 68.56 46.45
N ILE A 21 -6.42 68.26 47.23
CA ILE A 21 -7.75 67.90 46.71
C ILE A 21 -8.32 69.04 45.87
N GLN A 22 -8.21 70.28 46.33
CA GLN A 22 -8.70 71.44 45.60
C GLN A 22 -7.98 71.62 44.25
N SER A 23 -6.65 71.46 44.22
CA SER A 23 -5.89 71.49 42.96
C SER A 23 -6.26 70.34 42.02
N GLN A 24 -6.54 69.15 42.54
CA GLN A 24 -7.02 68.01 41.74
C GLN A 24 -8.42 68.24 41.18
N ILE A 25 -9.31 68.85 41.96
CA ILE A 25 -10.64 69.25 41.51
C ILE A 25 -10.53 70.27 40.37
N GLU A 26 -9.72 71.32 40.54
CA GLU A 26 -9.52 72.34 39.50
C GLU A 26 -8.94 71.74 38.20
N GLN A 27 -8.00 70.80 38.31
CA GLN A 27 -7.46 70.08 37.15
C GLN A 27 -8.51 69.21 36.46
N LEU A 28 -9.32 68.48 37.22
CA LEU A 28 -10.39 67.66 36.66
C LEU A 28 -11.51 68.50 36.06
N GLU A 29 -11.86 69.63 36.68
CA GLU A 29 -12.84 70.59 36.14
C GLU A 29 -12.35 71.21 34.83
N SER A 30 -11.05 71.50 34.70
CA SER A 30 -10.44 71.95 33.44
C SER A 30 -10.57 70.90 32.34
N VAL A 31 -10.37 69.61 32.66
CA VAL A 31 -10.45 68.52 31.68
C VAL A 31 -11.89 68.17 31.33
N VAL A 32 -12.81 68.24 32.31
CA VAL A 32 -14.24 67.97 32.10
C VAL A 32 -14.92 69.11 31.34
N GLY A 33 -14.42 70.35 31.48
CA GLY A 33 -14.90 71.51 30.76
C GLY A 33 -14.57 71.49 29.26
N GLU A 34 -13.50 70.80 28.86
CA GLU A 34 -13.22 70.50 27.46
C GLU A 34 -14.14 69.37 26.98
N VAL A 35 -15.35 69.75 26.53
CA VAL A 35 -16.24 68.82 25.83
C VAL A 35 -15.59 68.51 24.48
N PRO A 36 -15.12 67.27 24.24
CA PRO A 36 -14.58 66.92 22.94
C PRO A 36 -15.67 67.07 21.89
N GLU A 37 -15.27 67.49 20.69
CA GLU A 37 -16.19 67.62 19.56
C GLU A 37 -16.84 66.26 19.29
N ALA A 38 -18.18 66.23 19.33
CA ALA A 38 -18.93 65.01 19.13
C ALA A 38 -18.70 64.50 17.71
N VAL A 39 -18.14 63.30 17.59
CA VAL A 39 -17.92 62.67 16.28
C VAL A 39 -19.27 62.53 15.58
N PRO A 40 -19.43 63.05 14.35
CA PRO A 40 -20.68 62.96 13.63
C PRO A 40 -21.13 61.50 13.46
N PRO A 41 -22.42 61.18 13.67
CA PRO A 41 -22.95 59.82 13.52
C PRO A 41 -22.65 59.18 12.16
N GLU A 42 -22.65 60.01 11.12
CA GLU A 42 -22.29 59.64 9.74
C GLU A 42 -20.82 59.17 9.60
N THR A 43 -19.89 59.78 10.35
CA THR A 43 -18.48 59.36 10.36
C THR A 43 -18.30 58.02 11.06
N LEU A 44 -19.05 57.79 12.15
CA LEU A 44 -19.06 56.50 12.85
C LEU A 44 -19.64 55.39 11.97
N GLU A 45 -20.72 55.67 11.24
CA GLU A 45 -21.35 54.70 10.35
C GLU A 45 -20.46 54.38 9.14
N ALA A 46 -19.82 55.37 8.53
CA ALA A 46 -18.84 55.16 7.47
C ALA A 46 -17.65 54.31 7.95
N ALA A 47 -17.13 54.57 9.15
CA ALA A 47 -16.06 53.77 9.73
C ALA A 47 -16.49 52.31 9.98
N ARG A 48 -17.71 52.08 10.46
CA ARG A 48 -18.27 50.72 10.63
C ARG A 48 -18.37 49.98 9.30
N GLN A 49 -18.89 50.64 8.27
CA GLN A 49 -19.01 50.05 6.95
C GLN A 49 -17.65 49.70 6.35
N ALA A 50 -16.65 50.57 6.52
CA ALA A 50 -15.28 50.32 6.08
C ALA A 50 -14.66 49.10 6.78
N VAL A 51 -14.88 48.94 8.10
CA VAL A 51 -14.42 47.77 8.86
C VAL A 51 -15.09 46.49 8.37
N GLU A 52 -16.41 46.50 8.15
CA GLU A 52 -17.15 45.33 7.65
C GLU A 52 -16.77 44.95 6.22
N GLU A 53 -16.48 45.93 5.36
CA GLU A 53 -15.94 45.66 4.03
C GLU A 53 -14.52 45.09 4.09
N ALA A 54 -13.64 45.64 4.93
CA ALA A 54 -12.30 45.13 5.13
C ALA A 54 -12.31 43.68 5.65
N ARG A 55 -13.21 43.36 6.59
CA ARG A 55 -13.42 42.00 7.11
C ARG A 55 -13.83 41.03 6.00
N ARG A 56 -14.84 41.38 5.21
CA ARG A 56 -15.30 40.54 4.07
C ARG A 56 -14.19 40.30 3.06
N ARG A 57 -13.41 41.33 2.71
CA ARG A 57 -12.26 41.19 1.80
C ARG A 57 -11.16 40.30 2.39
N HIS A 58 -10.89 40.42 3.68
CA HIS A 58 -9.90 39.60 4.38
C HIS A 58 -10.31 38.12 4.41
N GLU A 59 -11.55 37.81 4.76
CA GLU A 59 -12.09 36.45 4.75
C GLU A 59 -12.06 35.83 3.36
N ALA A 60 -12.47 36.59 2.34
CA ALA A 60 -12.39 36.15 0.95
C ALA A 60 -10.94 35.85 0.50
N ALA A 61 -9.98 36.68 0.93
CA ALA A 61 -8.56 36.47 0.63
C ALA A 61 -8.01 35.20 1.31
N ILE A 62 -8.33 34.98 2.60
CA ILE A 62 -7.95 33.75 3.31
C ILE A 62 -8.56 32.52 2.62
N GLY A 63 -9.85 32.60 2.26
CA GLY A 63 -10.54 31.52 1.56
C GLY A 63 -9.89 31.20 0.21
N SER A 64 -9.53 32.23 -0.57
CA SER A 64 -8.85 32.08 -1.85
C SER A 64 -7.46 31.44 -1.70
N GLU A 65 -6.68 31.87 -0.71
CA GLU A 65 -5.35 31.34 -0.47
C GLU A 65 -5.42 29.87 -0.02
N ARG A 66 -6.33 29.53 0.89
CA ARG A 66 -6.56 28.15 1.30
C ARG A 66 -7.01 27.27 0.13
N ALA A 67 -7.90 27.78 -0.74
CA ALA A 67 -8.33 27.06 -1.93
C ALA A 67 -7.17 26.79 -2.89
N ARG A 68 -6.26 27.76 -3.08
CA ARG A 68 -5.04 27.58 -3.89
C ARG A 68 -4.11 26.52 -3.31
N GLN A 69 -3.88 26.54 -2.00
CA GLN A 69 -3.04 25.55 -1.33
C GLN A 69 -3.61 24.14 -1.46
N LEU A 70 -4.91 23.97 -1.21
CA LEU A 70 -5.59 22.69 -1.39
C LEU A 70 -5.56 22.21 -2.85
N ALA A 71 -5.73 23.12 -3.82
CA ALA A 71 -5.62 22.78 -5.24
C ALA A 71 -4.21 22.33 -5.63
N ALA A 72 -3.17 22.98 -5.09
CA ALA A 72 -1.78 22.58 -5.30
C ALA A 72 -1.49 21.20 -4.70
N GLN A 73 -1.89 20.96 -3.45
CA GLN A 73 -1.76 19.64 -2.80
C GLN A 73 -2.53 18.55 -3.56
N ALA A 74 -3.75 18.85 -4.00
CA ALA A 74 -4.56 17.90 -4.77
C ALA A 74 -3.95 17.57 -6.14
N LYS A 75 -3.17 18.49 -6.72
CA LYS A 75 -2.41 18.24 -7.95
C LYS A 75 -1.21 17.34 -7.66
N GLU A 76 -0.42 17.66 -6.65
CA GLU A 76 0.76 16.87 -6.24
C GLU A 76 0.37 15.42 -5.90
N HIS A 77 -0.69 15.23 -5.11
CA HIS A 77 -1.18 13.89 -4.77
C HIS A 77 -1.70 13.13 -5.99
N ARG A 78 -2.29 13.82 -6.97
CA ARG A 78 -2.72 13.18 -8.23
C ARG A 78 -1.52 12.72 -9.06
N GLU A 79 -0.52 13.57 -9.21
CA GLU A 79 0.71 13.23 -9.93
C GLU A 79 1.42 12.04 -9.26
N ALA A 80 1.59 12.07 -7.94
CA ALA A 80 2.18 10.96 -7.18
C ALA A 80 1.37 9.65 -7.31
N ALA A 81 0.03 9.74 -7.34
CA ALA A 81 -0.84 8.57 -7.51
C ALA A 81 -0.72 7.98 -8.92
N ASP A 82 -0.63 8.82 -9.95
CA ASP A 82 -0.45 8.37 -11.33
C ASP A 82 0.93 7.75 -11.55
N ASP A 83 1.98 8.32 -10.96
CA ASP A 83 3.34 7.75 -10.96
C ASP A 83 3.37 6.37 -10.30
N SER A 84 2.78 6.27 -9.11
CA SER A 84 2.67 5.01 -8.38
C SER A 84 1.87 3.97 -9.17
N ARG A 85 0.82 4.39 -9.89
CA ARG A 85 0.03 3.50 -10.76
C ARG A 85 0.86 2.96 -11.92
N ARG A 86 1.63 3.82 -12.59
CA ARG A 86 2.53 3.43 -13.70
C ARG A 86 3.59 2.44 -13.23
N VAL A 87 4.20 2.69 -12.08
CA VAL A 87 5.20 1.78 -11.50
C VAL A 87 4.56 0.44 -11.15
N ALA A 88 3.38 0.45 -10.50
CA ALA A 88 2.68 -0.78 -10.16
C ALA A 88 2.30 -1.61 -11.39
N GLU A 89 1.83 -0.96 -12.46
CA GLU A 89 1.54 -1.63 -13.73
C GLU A 89 2.80 -2.24 -14.36
N SER A 90 3.90 -1.49 -14.41
CA SER A 90 5.18 -1.99 -14.92
C SER A 90 5.68 -3.21 -14.14
N LEU A 91 5.56 -3.21 -12.81
CA LEU A 91 5.95 -4.34 -11.97
C LEU A 91 5.05 -5.56 -12.19
N ARG A 92 3.73 -5.38 -12.32
CA ARG A 92 2.81 -6.48 -12.64
C ARG A 92 3.11 -7.08 -14.00
N ASN A 93 3.35 -6.25 -15.01
CA ASN A 93 3.72 -6.72 -16.34
C ASN A 93 5.05 -7.48 -16.31
N SER A 94 6.02 -7.02 -15.51
CA SER A 94 7.30 -7.72 -15.33
C SER A 94 7.12 -9.07 -14.64
N ALA A 95 6.24 -9.15 -13.63
CA ALA A 95 5.91 -10.40 -12.96
C ALA A 95 5.15 -11.38 -13.87
N HIS A 96 4.24 -10.91 -14.71
CA HIS A 96 3.62 -11.78 -15.72
C HIS A 96 4.64 -12.27 -16.75
N ALA A 97 5.55 -11.40 -17.20
CA ALA A 97 6.60 -11.77 -18.13
C ALA A 97 7.57 -12.83 -17.56
N THR A 98 7.74 -12.93 -16.23
CA THR A 98 8.56 -14.02 -15.66
C THR A 98 7.90 -15.38 -15.86
N ASP A 99 6.57 -15.47 -15.74
CA ASP A 99 5.85 -16.73 -15.98
C ASP A 99 5.91 -17.11 -17.46
N ASP A 100 5.85 -16.14 -18.37
CA ASP A 100 6.03 -16.36 -19.81
C ASP A 100 7.43 -16.91 -20.14
N VAL A 101 8.48 -16.33 -19.56
CA VAL A 101 9.87 -16.78 -19.77
C VAL A 101 10.07 -18.18 -19.19
N LEU A 102 9.55 -18.45 -17.99
CA LEU A 102 9.63 -19.78 -17.38
C LEU A 102 8.83 -20.79 -18.21
N SER A 103 7.65 -20.43 -18.70
CA SER A 103 6.84 -21.26 -19.59
C SER A 103 7.57 -21.57 -20.90
N ASP A 104 8.26 -20.61 -21.52
CA ASP A 104 9.08 -20.87 -22.72
C ASP A 104 10.20 -21.87 -22.42
N LEU A 105 10.87 -21.73 -21.28
CA LEU A 105 11.93 -22.65 -20.87
C LEU A 105 11.40 -24.07 -20.62
N VAL A 106 10.25 -24.21 -19.95
CA VAL A 106 9.60 -25.52 -19.75
C VAL A 106 9.12 -26.08 -21.10
N GLY A 107 8.57 -25.22 -21.97
CA GLY A 107 8.08 -25.56 -23.30
C GLY A 107 9.14 -26.15 -24.23
N ARG A 108 10.43 -25.80 -24.03
CA ARG A 108 11.56 -26.41 -24.74
C ARG A 108 11.81 -27.87 -24.35
N VAL A 109 11.36 -28.27 -23.16
CA VAL A 109 11.53 -29.63 -22.62
C VAL A 109 10.25 -30.45 -22.84
N THR A 110 9.08 -29.85 -22.70
CA THR A 110 7.82 -30.56 -22.86
C THR A 110 6.69 -29.62 -23.26
N SER A 111 5.76 -30.09 -24.08
CA SER A 111 4.50 -29.40 -24.36
C SER A 111 3.40 -29.68 -23.33
N ARG A 112 3.64 -30.57 -22.36
CA ARG A 112 2.64 -31.01 -21.36
C ARG A 112 2.50 -30.07 -20.17
N LEU A 113 3.55 -29.29 -19.88
CA LEU A 113 3.64 -28.43 -18.73
C LEU A 113 3.89 -26.99 -19.15
N ARG A 114 3.33 -26.05 -18.39
CA ARG A 114 3.63 -24.62 -18.48
C ARG A 114 3.60 -24.00 -17.09
N VAL A 115 4.05 -22.76 -16.97
CA VAL A 115 4.05 -22.02 -15.71
C VAL A 115 2.92 -20.99 -15.73
N GLU A 116 2.01 -21.10 -14.79
CA GLU A 116 0.96 -20.11 -14.53
C GLU A 116 0.98 -19.73 -13.05
N GLU A 117 0.99 -18.42 -12.76
CA GLU A 117 1.00 -17.87 -11.40
C GLU A 117 2.12 -18.46 -10.53
N GLY A 118 3.30 -18.65 -11.12
CA GLY A 118 4.48 -19.25 -10.47
C GLY A 118 4.37 -20.74 -10.15
N ARG A 119 3.41 -21.48 -10.74
CA ARG A 119 3.22 -22.92 -10.55
C ARG A 119 3.27 -23.67 -11.88
N LEU A 120 3.78 -24.90 -11.85
CA LEU A 120 3.65 -25.82 -12.98
C LEU A 120 2.20 -26.28 -13.09
N VAL A 121 1.59 -26.08 -14.25
CA VAL A 121 0.23 -26.50 -14.58
C VAL A 121 0.23 -27.38 -15.83
N CYS A 122 -0.76 -28.26 -15.91
CA CYS A 122 -1.02 -29.11 -17.08
C CYS A 122 -2.49 -29.03 -17.48
N ASP A 123 -2.78 -29.28 -18.76
CA ASP A 123 -4.15 -29.38 -19.22
C ASP A 123 -4.72 -30.77 -18.92
N THR A 124 -5.81 -30.79 -18.16
CA THR A 124 -6.63 -31.96 -17.89
C THR A 124 -7.96 -31.83 -18.63
N ASP A 125 -8.77 -32.89 -18.59
CA ASP A 125 -10.16 -32.92 -19.05
C ASP A 125 -11.08 -31.94 -18.31
N ARG A 126 -10.65 -31.38 -17.17
CA ARG A 126 -11.37 -30.36 -16.40
C ARG A 126 -10.84 -28.95 -16.58
N GLY A 127 -9.76 -28.79 -17.35
CA GLY A 127 -9.05 -27.53 -17.56
C GLY A 127 -7.63 -27.54 -17.01
N ALA A 128 -7.06 -26.36 -16.84
CA ALA A 128 -5.72 -26.20 -16.29
C ALA A 128 -5.72 -26.52 -14.79
N GLU A 129 -4.96 -27.54 -14.39
CA GLU A 129 -4.80 -27.92 -12.99
C GLU A 129 -3.31 -27.86 -12.59
N PRO A 130 -2.99 -27.45 -11.34
CA PRO A 130 -1.61 -27.48 -10.86
C PRO A 130 -1.06 -28.90 -10.83
N PHE A 131 0.15 -29.09 -11.37
CA PHE A 131 0.83 -30.39 -11.37
C PHE A 131 0.95 -31.00 -9.96
N SER A 132 1.07 -30.15 -8.93
CA SER A 132 1.13 -30.60 -7.53
C SER A 132 -0.17 -31.22 -7.01
N GLU A 133 -1.31 -30.90 -7.62
CA GLU A 133 -2.64 -31.37 -7.19
C GLU A 133 -3.06 -32.67 -7.86
N LEU A 134 -2.38 -33.07 -8.94
CA LEU A 134 -2.55 -34.36 -9.59
C LEU A 134 -2.27 -35.52 -8.64
N SER A 135 -2.93 -36.66 -8.90
CA SER A 135 -2.65 -37.90 -8.18
C SER A 135 -1.20 -38.37 -8.43
N PRO A 136 -0.62 -39.18 -7.53
CA PRO A 136 0.72 -39.71 -7.72
C PRO A 136 0.92 -40.40 -9.07
N GLY A 137 -0.07 -41.20 -9.51
CA GLY A 137 -0.02 -41.90 -10.80
C GLY A 137 0.00 -40.94 -11.99
N GLU A 138 -0.86 -39.92 -12.00
CA GLU A 138 -0.89 -38.91 -13.07
C GLU A 138 0.42 -38.11 -13.15
N ARG A 139 0.98 -37.72 -11.99
CA ARG A 139 2.28 -37.03 -11.95
C ARG A 139 3.39 -37.90 -12.51
N TRP A 140 3.43 -39.17 -12.14
CA TRP A 140 4.44 -40.11 -12.63
C TRP A 140 4.27 -40.39 -14.12
N ARG A 141 3.04 -40.53 -14.62
CA ARG A 141 2.77 -40.67 -16.05
C ARG A 141 3.39 -39.51 -16.84
N ILE A 142 3.07 -38.27 -16.46
CA ILE A 142 3.61 -37.07 -17.12
C ILE A 142 5.15 -37.04 -17.01
N ALA A 143 5.70 -37.31 -15.83
CA ALA A 143 7.14 -37.31 -15.62
C ALA A 143 7.88 -38.36 -16.47
N LEU A 144 7.32 -39.56 -16.61
CA LEU A 144 7.91 -40.64 -17.40
C LEU A 144 7.81 -40.40 -18.91
N GLU A 145 6.70 -39.82 -19.37
CA GLU A 145 6.56 -39.38 -20.77
C GLU A 145 7.63 -38.35 -21.11
N ILE A 146 7.79 -37.32 -20.28
CA ILE A 146 8.85 -36.29 -20.46
C ILE A 146 10.24 -36.93 -20.42
N ALA A 147 10.49 -37.84 -19.47
CA ALA A 147 11.79 -38.50 -19.37
C ALA A 147 12.10 -39.36 -20.61
N ALA A 148 11.13 -40.12 -21.12
CA ALA A 148 11.32 -40.92 -22.31
C ALA A 148 11.65 -40.05 -23.53
N GLU A 149 10.90 -38.97 -23.76
CA GLU A 149 11.15 -38.03 -24.86
C GLU A 149 12.52 -37.37 -24.78
N GLN A 150 12.94 -36.96 -23.56
CA GLN A 150 14.20 -36.24 -23.37
C GLN A 150 15.44 -37.13 -23.43
N VAL A 151 15.34 -38.41 -23.02
CA VAL A 151 16.47 -39.33 -23.11
C VAL A 151 16.66 -39.81 -24.56
N GLY A 152 15.57 -40.04 -25.29
CA GLY A 152 15.60 -40.43 -26.70
C GLY A 152 16.05 -41.88 -26.95
N GLU A 153 16.17 -42.25 -28.23
CA GLU A 153 16.42 -43.63 -28.65
C GLU A 153 17.71 -44.23 -28.04
N GLY A 154 17.62 -45.46 -27.53
CA GLY A 154 18.70 -46.14 -26.82
C GLY A 154 18.87 -45.71 -25.36
N GLY A 155 17.99 -44.82 -24.89
CA GLY A 155 17.95 -44.32 -23.53
C GLY A 155 17.63 -45.36 -22.46
N LEU A 156 18.07 -45.10 -21.22
CA LEU A 156 17.65 -45.84 -20.03
C LEU A 156 17.01 -44.89 -19.03
N VAL A 157 15.75 -45.13 -18.68
CA VAL A 157 15.01 -44.40 -17.65
C VAL A 157 14.79 -45.33 -16.46
N THR A 158 15.37 -44.99 -15.30
CA THR A 158 15.17 -45.74 -14.07
C THR A 158 13.98 -45.19 -13.29
N VAL A 159 13.04 -46.04 -12.92
CA VAL A 159 11.80 -45.67 -12.24
C VAL A 159 11.78 -46.32 -10.86
N PRO A 160 11.56 -45.55 -9.78
CA PRO A 160 11.38 -46.12 -8.45
C PRO A 160 10.18 -47.07 -8.41
N GLN A 161 10.27 -48.15 -7.65
CA GLN A 161 9.16 -49.10 -7.48
C GLN A 161 7.86 -48.40 -7.05
N GLU A 162 7.93 -47.49 -6.08
CA GLU A 162 6.77 -46.72 -5.60
C GLU A 162 6.07 -45.94 -6.71
N ALA A 163 6.84 -45.43 -7.67
CA ALA A 163 6.34 -44.69 -8.82
C ALA A 163 5.63 -45.62 -9.81
N TRP A 164 6.20 -46.78 -10.07
CA TRP A 164 5.62 -47.80 -10.95
C TRP A 164 4.36 -48.41 -10.36
N GLU A 165 4.36 -48.68 -9.06
CA GLU A 165 3.20 -49.23 -8.35
C GLU A 165 2.05 -48.22 -8.24
N ALA A 166 2.35 -46.92 -8.21
CA ALA A 166 1.34 -45.87 -8.23
C ALA A 166 0.59 -45.72 -9.58
N LEU A 167 1.10 -46.32 -10.66
CA LEU A 167 0.43 -46.36 -11.96
C LEU A 167 -0.56 -47.52 -12.01
N ASP A 168 -1.78 -47.25 -12.47
CA ASP A 168 -2.74 -48.30 -12.81
C ASP A 168 -2.32 -49.08 -14.08
N PRO A 169 -2.91 -50.27 -14.32
CA PRO A 169 -2.50 -51.12 -15.45
C PRO A 169 -2.63 -50.46 -16.84
N VAL A 170 -3.58 -49.54 -17.03
CA VAL A 170 -3.76 -48.83 -18.30
C VAL A 170 -2.61 -47.86 -18.50
N ASN A 171 -2.31 -47.06 -17.48
CA ASN A 171 -1.19 -46.12 -17.51
C ASN A 171 0.17 -46.83 -17.66
N ARG A 172 0.38 -47.99 -17.03
CA ARG A 172 1.61 -48.80 -17.25
C ARG A 172 1.75 -49.25 -18.68
N ALA A 173 0.66 -49.73 -19.30
CA ALA A 173 0.66 -50.16 -20.69
C ALA A 173 0.96 -48.99 -21.65
N GLU A 174 0.38 -47.82 -21.39
CA GLU A 174 0.65 -46.62 -22.18
C GLU A 174 2.10 -46.14 -22.04
N VAL A 175 2.67 -46.14 -20.83
CA VAL A 175 4.09 -45.82 -20.62
C VAL A 175 5.00 -46.81 -21.34
N ALA A 176 4.66 -48.10 -21.34
CA ALA A 176 5.41 -49.12 -22.08
C ALA A 176 5.32 -48.91 -23.61
N GLU A 177 4.17 -48.53 -24.14
CA GLU A 177 4.02 -48.15 -25.56
C GLU A 177 4.83 -46.91 -25.91
N ILE A 178 4.80 -45.87 -25.06
CA ILE A 178 5.62 -44.66 -25.24
C ILE A 178 7.11 -45.05 -25.27
N ALA A 179 7.58 -45.81 -24.29
CA ALA A 179 8.96 -46.30 -24.24
C ALA A 179 9.36 -47.06 -25.51
N ARG A 180 8.50 -47.96 -26.01
CA ARG A 180 8.72 -48.68 -27.29
C ARG A 180 8.77 -47.73 -28.47
N SER A 181 7.85 -46.77 -28.57
CA SER A 181 7.78 -45.84 -29.70
C SER A 181 8.97 -44.87 -29.76
N VAL A 182 9.49 -44.45 -28.61
CA VAL A 182 10.65 -43.56 -28.51
C VAL A 182 11.97 -44.35 -28.56
N GLY A 183 11.92 -45.67 -28.31
CA GLY A 183 13.09 -46.56 -28.31
C GLY A 183 13.89 -46.49 -27.01
N VAL A 184 13.23 -46.25 -25.87
CA VAL A 184 13.83 -46.12 -24.54
C VAL A 184 13.56 -47.38 -23.72
N VAL A 185 14.54 -47.77 -22.90
CA VAL A 185 14.40 -48.84 -21.91
C VAL A 185 13.97 -48.23 -20.58
N ILE A 186 12.86 -48.71 -20.02
CA ILE A 186 12.43 -48.36 -18.67
C ILE A 186 12.84 -49.49 -17.73
N LEU A 187 13.61 -49.17 -16.68
CA LEU A 187 14.01 -50.11 -15.64
C LEU A 187 13.27 -49.76 -14.34
N THR A 188 12.50 -50.70 -13.84
CA THR A 188 11.74 -50.58 -12.59
C THR A 188 11.79 -51.88 -11.80
N ALA A 189 11.22 -51.86 -10.60
CA ALA A 189 10.95 -53.05 -9.81
C ALA A 189 9.46 -53.11 -9.46
N GLU A 190 8.96 -54.33 -9.26
CA GLU A 190 7.60 -54.62 -8.83
C GLU A 190 7.68 -55.72 -7.77
N ALA A 191 7.00 -55.54 -6.63
CA ALA A 191 6.97 -56.57 -5.61
C ALA A 191 6.00 -57.69 -5.99
N ASP A 192 6.47 -58.93 -5.95
CA ASP A 192 5.66 -60.12 -6.12
C ASP A 192 5.80 -61.07 -4.92
N ALA A 193 5.19 -62.27 -5.03
CA ALA A 193 5.22 -63.26 -3.97
C ALA A 193 6.45 -64.18 -4.00
N GLN A 194 7.43 -63.93 -4.89
CA GLN A 194 8.59 -64.79 -5.05
C GLN A 194 9.64 -64.51 -3.97
N GLU A 195 10.35 -65.55 -3.51
CA GLU A 195 11.43 -65.41 -2.53
C GLU A 195 12.73 -64.82 -3.10
N GLN A 196 12.84 -64.72 -4.44
CA GLN A 196 14.05 -64.30 -5.13
C GLN A 196 13.74 -63.20 -6.14
N ILE A 197 14.66 -62.25 -6.31
CA ILE A 197 14.57 -61.20 -7.33
C ILE A 197 14.84 -61.83 -8.70
N ALA A 198 13.85 -61.77 -9.59
CA ALA A 198 13.98 -62.17 -10.99
C ALA A 198 13.93 -60.94 -11.90
N ALA A 199 14.71 -60.95 -12.99
CA ALA A 199 14.62 -59.92 -14.03
C ALA A 199 13.59 -60.35 -15.08
N GLU A 200 12.58 -59.51 -15.29
CA GLU A 200 11.57 -59.68 -16.34
C GLU A 200 11.78 -58.61 -17.42
N VAL A 201 11.65 -59.00 -18.69
CA VAL A 201 11.73 -58.09 -19.85
C VAL A 201 10.39 -58.14 -20.56
N VAL A 202 9.70 -57.00 -20.57
CA VAL A 202 8.34 -56.83 -21.12
C VAL A 202 8.37 -55.88 -22.32
#